data_AF-A0A514BTQ7-F1
#
_entry.id   AF-A0A514BTQ7-F1
#
_cell.length_a   1.000
_cell.length_b   1.000
_cell.length_c   1.000
_cell.angle_alpha   90.00
_cell.angle_beta   90.00
_cell.angle_gamma   90.00
#
_symmetry.space_group_name_H-M   'P 1'
#
loop_
_entity.id
_entity.type
_entity.pdbx_description
1 polymer ?
#
loop_
_entity_poly.entity_id
_entity_poly.type
_entity_poly.pdbx_seq_one_letter_code
_entity_poly.pdbx_strand_id
1 'polypeptide(L)'
;MICQEVIRGLITLTVGLIVARVGLWIYFRQKEYELVKQRYLEQSVDLIAAELESVSGAFNHNWARCLHVLKEYRDSEEQFDRDQLNDGFTPLSGSNFHRQAHHRLRTLVQSNTFWDAYQVALSFYHSANAVIVKEIPHAIRAKFSGNVGAPHSEIVSRAYDELAKLHRESERFAPLLGSLQAIASELEQENLSFKQVRTFHRRKVTLDAVEDLNTSFSKDFEKHEFTP
;
A
#
# COMPACT_ATOMS: atom_id res chain seq x y z
N MET A 1 -20.29 29.37 62.99
CA MET A 1 -19.04 29.49 62.21
C MET A 1 -18.36 28.15 61.94
N ILE A 2 -18.11 27.30 62.94
CA ILE A 2 -17.38 26.02 62.75
C ILE A 2 -18.05 25.07 61.73
N CYS A 3 -19.38 24.92 61.73
CA CYS A 3 -20.08 24.07 60.73
C CYS A 3 -19.91 24.54 59.28
N GLN A 4 -19.84 25.86 59.02
CA GLN A 4 -19.72 26.38 57.65
C GLN A 4 -18.34 26.10 57.05
N GLU A 5 -17.29 26.19 57.86
CA GLU A 5 -15.92 25.88 57.43
C GLU A 5 -15.72 24.38 57.18
N VAL A 6 -16.31 23.52 58.00
CA VAL A 6 -16.30 22.06 57.79
C VAL A 6 -17.02 21.67 56.49
N ILE A 7 -18.19 22.28 56.21
CA ILE A 7 -18.95 22.04 54.99
C ILE A 7 -18.16 22.51 53.76
N ARG A 8 -17.52 23.70 53.82
CA ARG A 8 -16.65 24.19 52.74
C ARG A 8 -15.48 23.24 52.48
N GLY A 9 -14.79 22.79 53.53
CA GLY A 9 -13.69 21.83 53.41
C GLY A 9 -14.11 20.52 52.74
N LEU A 10 -15.25 19.95 53.13
CA LEU A 10 -15.81 18.75 52.51
C LEU A 10 -16.16 18.95 51.03
N ILE A 11 -16.77 20.09 50.67
CA ILE A 11 -17.08 20.41 49.28
C ILE A 11 -15.80 20.53 48.45
N THR A 12 -14.79 21.25 48.94
CA THR A 12 -13.50 21.40 48.23
C THR A 12 -12.82 20.06 48.01
N LEU A 13 -12.83 19.18 49.01
CA LEU A 13 -12.25 17.84 48.93
C LEU A 13 -13.02 16.95 47.94
N THR A 14 -14.35 17.02 47.96
CA THR A 14 -15.23 16.30 47.02
C THR A 14 -15.03 16.78 45.59
N VAL A 15 -14.97 18.10 45.37
CA VAL A 15 -14.69 18.70 44.05
C VAL A 15 -13.30 18.28 43.57
N GLY A 16 -12.28 18.32 44.43
CA GLY A 16 -10.93 17.85 44.10
C GLY A 16 -10.90 16.38 43.68
N LEU A 17 -11.64 15.51 44.38
CA LEU A 17 -11.77 14.09 44.02
C LEU A 17 -12.49 13.89 42.68
N ILE A 18 -13.54 14.66 42.39
CA ILE A 18 -14.25 14.59 41.11
C ILE A 18 -13.32 15.03 39.97
N VAL A 19 -12.63 16.16 40.13
CA VAL A 19 -11.68 16.66 39.13
C VAL A 19 -10.56 15.66 38.88
N ALA A 20 -9.97 15.07 39.93
CA ALA A 20 -8.95 14.04 39.80
C ALA A 20 -9.47 12.80 39.06
N ARG A 21 -10.70 12.35 39.37
CA ARG A 21 -11.32 11.19 38.73
C ARG A 21 -11.63 11.44 37.25
N VAL A 22 -12.17 12.62 36.91
CA VAL A 22 -12.43 13.03 35.53
C VAL A 22 -11.11 13.16 34.76
N GLY A 23 -10.09 13.78 35.35
CA GLY A 23 -8.76 13.91 34.76
C GLY A 23 -8.12 12.55 34.43
N LEU A 24 -8.17 11.60 35.37
CA LEU A 24 -7.71 10.23 35.14
C LEU A 24 -8.49 9.54 34.03
N TRP A 25 -9.81 9.70 34.00
CA TRP A 25 -10.65 9.10 32.95
C TRP A 25 -10.32 9.65 31.56
N ILE A 26 -10.17 10.97 31.42
CA ILE A 26 -9.76 11.61 30.16
C ILE A 26 -8.36 11.13 29.75
N TYR A 27 -7.41 11.09 30.68
CA TYR A 27 -6.05 10.62 30.42
C TYR A 27 -6.02 9.19 29.88
N PHE A 28 -6.72 8.25 30.53
CA PHE A 28 -6.76 6.86 30.08
C PHE A 28 -7.46 6.72 28.72
N ARG A 29 -8.53 7.47 28.48
CA ARG A 29 -9.22 7.47 27.19
C ARG A 29 -8.34 7.99 26.06
N GLN A 30 -7.59 9.07 26.30
CA GLN A 30 -6.62 9.59 25.32
C GLN A 30 -5.50 8.58 25.07
N LYS A 31 -4.93 7.99 26.12
CA LYS A 31 -3.88 6.99 25.99
C LYS A 31 -4.35 5.74 25.23
N GLU A 32 -5.59 5.32 25.45
CA GLU A 32 -6.19 4.22 24.70
C GLU A 32 -6.29 4.55 23.20
N TYR A 33 -6.78 5.74 22.87
CA TYR A 33 -6.86 6.21 21.48
C TYR A 33 -5.49 6.24 20.79
N GLU A 34 -4.47 6.82 21.43
CA GLU A 34 -3.10 6.88 20.88
C GLU A 34 -2.55 5.46 20.62
N LEU A 35 -2.82 4.51 21.52
CA LEU A 35 -2.40 3.12 21.33
C LEU A 35 -3.14 2.44 20.17
N VAL A 36 -4.42 2.73 19.96
CA VAL A 36 -5.19 2.21 18.83
C VAL A 36 -4.64 2.78 17.53
N LYS A 37 -4.45 4.11 17.46
CA LYS A 37 -3.89 4.80 16.30
C LYS A 37 -2.51 4.24 15.95
N GLN A 38 -1.58 4.22 16.89
CA GLN A 38 -0.24 3.69 16.68
C GLN A 38 -0.27 2.25 16.16
N ARG A 39 -1.15 1.40 16.71
CA ARG A 39 -1.17 -0.03 16.38
C ARG A 39 -1.79 -0.33 15.02
N TYR A 40 -2.92 0.30 14.70
CA TYR A 40 -3.75 -0.08 13.55
C TYR A 40 -3.64 0.89 12.37
N LEU A 41 -3.39 2.16 12.61
CA LEU A 41 -3.13 3.14 11.56
C LEU A 41 -1.64 3.06 11.17
N GLU A 42 -0.76 3.57 12.03
CA GLU A 42 0.65 3.81 11.71
C GLU A 42 1.42 2.50 11.45
N GLN A 43 1.29 1.52 12.34
CA GLN A 43 2.01 0.24 12.25
C GLN A 43 1.25 -0.83 11.45
N SER A 44 0.19 -0.46 10.73
CA SER A 44 -0.59 -1.41 9.94
C SER A 44 -1.04 -0.83 8.61
N VAL A 45 -2.09 -0.01 8.58
CA VAL A 45 -2.66 0.51 7.32
C VAL A 45 -1.64 1.36 6.57
N ASP A 46 -1.05 2.36 7.22
CA ASP A 46 -0.11 3.30 6.59
C ASP A 46 1.14 2.58 6.09
N LEU A 47 1.59 1.58 6.85
CA LEU A 47 2.77 0.81 6.54
C LEU A 47 2.56 -0.03 5.27
N ILE A 48 1.39 -0.67 5.13
CA ILE A 48 1.03 -1.42 3.92
C ILE A 48 0.86 -0.47 2.72
N ALA A 49 0.18 0.66 2.93
CA ALA A 49 -0.02 1.67 1.89
C ALA A 49 1.31 2.24 1.38
N ALA A 50 2.22 2.60 2.30
CA ALA A 50 3.53 3.13 1.96
C ALA A 50 4.40 2.14 1.17
N GLU A 51 4.31 0.84 1.47
CA GLU A 51 5.03 -0.18 0.69
C GLU A 51 4.45 -0.28 -0.74
N LEU A 52 3.13 -0.29 -0.89
CA LEU A 52 2.48 -0.30 -2.21
C LEU A 52 2.80 0.95 -3.02
N GLU A 53 2.81 2.13 -2.39
CA GLU A 53 3.22 3.39 -3.02
C GLU A 53 4.69 3.36 -3.44
N SER A 54 5.57 2.84 -2.58
CA SER A 54 7.00 2.69 -2.92
C SER A 54 7.21 1.77 -4.12
N VAL A 55 6.55 0.61 -4.13
CA VAL A 55 6.66 -0.38 -5.20
C VAL A 55 6.07 0.14 -6.51
N SER A 56 4.89 0.75 -6.48
CA SER A 56 4.26 1.35 -7.66
C SER A 56 5.05 2.57 -8.18
N GLY A 57 5.64 3.37 -7.30
CA GLY A 57 6.53 4.48 -7.65
C GLY A 57 7.78 4.00 -8.39
N ALA A 58 8.44 2.94 -7.90
CA ALA A 58 9.59 2.34 -8.57
C ALA A 58 9.21 1.75 -9.94
N PHE A 59 8.05 1.09 -10.05
CA PHE A 59 7.51 0.63 -11.33
C PHE A 59 7.30 1.79 -12.33
N ASN A 60 6.64 2.86 -11.92
CA ASN A 60 6.36 4.02 -12.79
C ASN A 60 7.65 4.70 -13.28
N HIS A 61 8.63 4.84 -12.38
CA HIS A 61 9.96 5.37 -12.72
C HIS A 61 10.65 4.48 -13.77
N ASN A 62 10.68 3.17 -13.54
CA ASN A 62 11.33 2.22 -14.45
C ASN A 62 10.61 2.13 -15.80
N TRP A 63 9.28 2.18 -15.80
CA TRP A 63 8.48 2.24 -17.02
C TRP A 63 8.84 3.47 -17.87
N ALA A 64 8.88 4.65 -17.24
CA ALA A 64 9.25 5.88 -17.92
C ALA A 64 10.69 5.84 -18.45
N ARG A 65 11.64 5.31 -17.65
CA ARG A 65 13.03 5.12 -18.09
C ARG A 65 13.11 4.17 -19.29
N CYS A 66 12.38 3.07 -19.28
CA CYS A 66 12.39 2.12 -20.38
C CYS A 66 11.82 2.74 -21.67
N LEU A 67 10.77 3.56 -21.58
CA LEU A 67 10.28 4.31 -22.74
C LEU A 67 11.32 5.28 -23.30
N HIS A 68 12.08 5.94 -22.45
CA HIS A 68 13.17 6.82 -22.87
C HIS A 68 14.25 6.05 -23.62
N VAL A 69 14.69 4.92 -23.05
CA VAL A 69 15.66 4.01 -23.66
C VAL A 69 15.17 3.51 -25.02
N LEU A 70 13.90 3.11 -25.14
CA LEU A 70 13.32 2.66 -26.40
C LEU A 70 13.27 3.78 -27.45
N LYS A 71 12.96 5.01 -27.02
CA LYS A 71 12.96 6.17 -27.90
C LYS A 71 14.37 6.45 -28.42
N GLU A 72 15.37 6.48 -27.56
CA GLU A 72 16.76 6.70 -27.96
C GLU A 72 17.28 5.60 -28.86
N TYR A 73 16.95 4.34 -28.55
CA TYR A 73 17.28 3.19 -29.38
C TYR A 73 16.67 3.33 -30.78
N ARG A 74 15.38 3.69 -30.86
CA ARG A 74 14.68 3.98 -32.12
C ARG A 74 15.33 5.10 -32.93
N ASP A 75 15.69 6.20 -32.26
CA ASP A 75 16.15 7.41 -32.93
C ASP A 75 17.63 7.34 -33.33
N SER A 76 18.44 6.55 -32.62
CA SER A 76 19.91 6.47 -32.80
C SER A 76 20.39 5.19 -33.49
N GLU A 77 19.52 4.19 -33.66
CA GLU A 77 19.80 2.90 -34.30
C GLU A 77 21.17 2.30 -33.92
N GLU A 78 22.15 2.29 -34.84
CA GLU A 78 23.48 1.73 -34.63
C GLU A 78 24.36 2.57 -33.69
N GLN A 79 24.07 3.87 -33.54
CA GLN A 79 24.81 4.80 -32.68
C GLN A 79 24.28 4.84 -31.24
N PHE A 80 23.29 4.00 -30.91
CA PHE A 80 22.73 3.96 -29.57
C PHE A 80 23.79 3.55 -28.53
N ASP A 81 23.87 4.34 -27.46
CA ASP A 81 24.76 4.08 -26.33
C ASP A 81 24.21 2.92 -25.49
N ARG A 82 25.01 1.84 -25.40
CA ARG A 82 24.60 0.59 -24.74
C ARG A 82 24.62 0.69 -23.22
N ASP A 83 25.37 1.64 -22.65
CA ASP A 83 25.47 1.80 -21.20
C ASP A 83 24.14 2.27 -20.61
N GLN A 84 23.35 2.99 -21.43
CA GLN A 84 21.97 3.39 -21.11
C GLN A 84 21.03 2.24 -20.72
N LEU A 85 21.33 1.00 -21.15
CA LEU A 85 20.54 -0.19 -20.84
C LEU A 85 20.70 -0.68 -19.40
N ASN A 86 21.72 -0.19 -18.69
CA ASN A 86 21.97 -0.54 -17.29
C ASN A 86 21.63 0.61 -16.33
N ASP A 87 21.59 1.84 -16.84
CA ASP A 87 21.58 3.04 -16.01
C ASP A 87 20.19 3.64 -15.81
N GLY A 88 19.99 4.24 -14.64
CA GLY A 88 18.79 5.02 -14.31
C GLY A 88 17.57 4.19 -13.88
N PHE A 89 17.67 2.87 -13.80
CA PHE A 89 16.63 2.01 -13.21
C PHE A 89 16.73 2.00 -11.69
N THR A 90 15.57 2.09 -11.04
CA THR A 90 15.45 2.04 -9.57
C THR A 90 15.15 0.61 -9.13
N PRO A 91 15.90 0.06 -8.16
CA PRO A 91 15.61 -1.26 -7.62
C PRO A 91 14.25 -1.24 -6.91
N LEU A 92 13.47 -2.32 -7.08
CA LEU A 92 12.35 -2.57 -6.20
C LEU A 92 12.86 -2.87 -4.80
N SER A 93 12.40 -2.11 -3.80
CA SER A 93 12.55 -2.45 -2.40
C SER A 93 12.07 -3.89 -2.19
N GLY A 94 12.88 -4.73 -1.55
CA GLY A 94 12.47 -6.10 -1.25
C GLY A 94 11.21 -6.07 -0.37
N SER A 95 10.21 -6.89 -0.70
CA SER A 95 9.00 -6.93 0.12
C SER A 95 9.33 -7.44 1.51
N ASN A 96 9.01 -6.63 2.51
CA ASN A 96 9.11 -7.05 3.90
C ASN A 96 7.90 -7.91 4.30
N PHE A 97 6.91 -8.05 3.42
CA PHE A 97 5.60 -8.71 3.59
C PHE A 97 4.80 -8.23 4.80
N HIS A 98 5.33 -7.28 5.56
CA HIS A 98 4.90 -6.74 6.84
C HIS A 98 3.84 -7.57 7.56
N ARG A 99 4.17 -8.84 7.87
CA ARG A 99 3.18 -9.84 8.31
C ARG A 99 2.36 -9.39 9.52
N GLN A 100 3.01 -8.67 10.44
CA GLN A 100 2.35 -8.13 11.61
C GLN A 100 1.34 -7.02 11.27
N ALA A 101 1.66 -6.15 10.32
CA ALA A 101 0.75 -5.14 9.80
C ALA A 101 -0.48 -5.80 9.18
N HIS A 102 -0.29 -6.76 8.27
CA HIS A 102 -1.41 -7.47 7.64
C HIS A 102 -2.27 -8.24 8.64
N HIS A 103 -1.68 -8.87 9.65
CA HIS A 103 -2.45 -9.53 10.71
C HIS A 103 -3.32 -8.53 11.49
N ARG A 104 -2.81 -7.33 11.76
CA ARG A 104 -3.56 -6.28 12.46
C ARG A 104 -4.69 -5.74 11.59
N LEU A 105 -4.43 -5.48 10.31
CA LEU A 105 -5.46 -5.11 9.35
C LEU A 105 -6.53 -6.19 9.25
N ARG A 106 -6.16 -7.46 9.11
CA ARG A 106 -7.09 -8.60 9.13
C ARG A 106 -7.95 -8.61 10.39
N THR A 107 -7.36 -8.34 11.55
CA THR A 107 -8.09 -8.29 12.82
C THR A 107 -9.10 -7.14 12.85
N LEU A 108 -8.74 -6.00 12.25
CA LEU A 108 -9.59 -4.81 12.18
C LEU A 108 -10.79 -5.01 11.23
N VAL A 109 -10.54 -5.56 10.04
CA VAL A 109 -11.54 -5.70 8.97
C VAL A 109 -12.23 -7.06 8.92
N GLN A 110 -11.69 -8.06 9.63
CA GLN A 110 -12.16 -9.45 9.62
C GLN A 110 -12.24 -10.10 8.23
N SER A 111 -11.34 -9.71 7.33
CA SER A 111 -11.23 -10.27 5.97
C SER A 111 -9.77 -10.43 5.55
N ASN A 112 -9.48 -11.44 4.72
CA ASN A 112 -8.18 -11.63 4.07
C ASN A 112 -8.05 -10.84 2.76
N THR A 113 -9.14 -10.26 2.23
CA THR A 113 -9.19 -9.60 0.93
C THR A 113 -8.04 -8.61 0.69
N PHE A 114 -7.67 -7.81 1.70
CA PHE A 114 -6.54 -6.87 1.60
C PHE A 114 -5.18 -7.55 1.43
N TRP A 115 -4.97 -8.66 2.13
CA TRP A 115 -3.74 -9.44 2.02
C TRP A 115 -3.64 -10.08 0.63
N ASP A 116 -4.74 -10.66 0.16
CA ASP A 116 -4.77 -11.34 -1.13
C ASP A 116 -4.56 -10.33 -2.27
N ALA A 117 -5.27 -9.20 -2.24
CA ALA A 117 -5.08 -8.12 -3.22
C ALA A 117 -3.64 -7.55 -3.20
N TYR A 118 -3.06 -7.38 -2.00
CA TYR A 118 -1.68 -6.93 -1.84
C TYR A 118 -0.67 -7.92 -2.44
N GLN A 119 -0.85 -9.22 -2.24
CA GLN A 119 0.02 -10.24 -2.83
C GLN A 119 -0.04 -10.22 -4.35
N VAL A 120 -1.24 -10.10 -4.92
CA VAL A 120 -1.43 -9.98 -6.38
C VAL A 120 -0.73 -8.72 -6.90
N ALA A 121 -0.87 -7.59 -6.22
CA ALA A 121 -0.20 -6.33 -6.58
C ALA A 121 1.33 -6.47 -6.57
N LEU A 122 1.91 -7.00 -5.48
CA LEU A 122 3.35 -7.18 -5.40
C LEU A 122 3.89 -8.15 -6.45
N SER A 123 3.21 -9.28 -6.64
CA SER A 123 3.59 -10.27 -7.66
C SER A 123 3.60 -9.65 -9.06
N PHE A 124 2.58 -8.86 -9.38
CA PHE A 124 2.52 -8.09 -10.61
C PHE A 124 3.69 -7.12 -10.73
N TYR A 125 3.91 -6.25 -9.75
CA TYR A 125 4.95 -5.22 -9.85
C TYR A 125 6.35 -5.83 -9.94
N HIS A 126 6.63 -6.92 -9.23
CA HIS A 126 7.89 -7.66 -9.36
C HIS A 126 8.07 -8.23 -10.77
N SER A 127 7.04 -8.88 -11.31
CA SER A 127 7.09 -9.49 -12.65
C SER A 127 7.23 -8.41 -13.72
N ALA A 128 6.42 -7.36 -13.65
CA ALA A 128 6.46 -6.24 -14.58
C ALA A 128 7.81 -5.53 -14.57
N ASN A 129 8.40 -5.27 -13.40
CA ASN A 129 9.73 -4.68 -13.33
C ASN A 129 10.83 -5.60 -13.86
N ALA A 130 10.69 -6.93 -13.76
CA ALA A 130 11.63 -7.83 -14.39
C ALA A 130 11.61 -7.68 -15.92
N VAL A 131 10.41 -7.56 -16.52
CA VAL A 131 10.28 -7.31 -17.96
C VAL A 131 10.94 -5.98 -18.34
N ILE A 132 10.62 -4.91 -17.60
CA ILE A 132 11.08 -3.55 -17.87
C ILE A 132 12.60 -3.40 -17.72
N VAL A 133 13.17 -3.91 -16.63
CA VAL A 133 14.59 -3.67 -16.26
C VAL A 133 15.51 -4.74 -16.87
N LYS A 134 15.01 -5.95 -17.14
CA LYS A 134 15.84 -7.06 -17.62
C LYS A 134 15.49 -7.49 -19.03
N GLU A 135 14.25 -7.90 -19.28
CA GLU A 135 13.89 -8.58 -20.53
C GLU A 135 13.97 -7.66 -21.75
N ILE A 136 13.37 -6.46 -21.67
CA ILE A 136 13.40 -5.48 -22.77
C ILE A 136 14.85 -5.03 -23.03
N PRO A 137 15.64 -4.58 -22.03
CA PRO A 137 17.05 -4.25 -22.24
C PRO A 137 17.86 -5.43 -22.79
N HIS A 138 17.59 -6.65 -22.34
CA HIS A 138 18.27 -7.84 -22.85
C HIS A 138 17.98 -8.09 -24.33
N ALA A 139 16.73 -7.93 -24.78
CA ALA A 139 16.37 -8.07 -26.19
C ALA A 139 17.14 -7.07 -27.08
N ILE A 140 17.31 -5.83 -26.61
CA ILE A 140 18.11 -4.81 -27.30
C ILE A 140 19.59 -5.23 -27.35
N ARG A 141 20.18 -5.68 -26.23
CA ARG A 141 21.57 -6.19 -26.21
C ARG A 141 21.76 -7.35 -27.18
N ALA A 142 20.82 -8.29 -27.21
CA ALA A 142 20.88 -9.47 -28.08
C ALA A 142 20.85 -9.10 -29.57
N LYS A 143 20.14 -8.02 -29.94
CA LYS A 143 20.18 -7.47 -31.30
C LYS A 143 21.57 -6.96 -31.67
N PHE A 144 22.22 -6.20 -30.79
CA PHE A 144 23.59 -5.72 -31.01
C PHE A 144 24.64 -6.83 -31.06
N SER A 145 24.41 -7.94 -30.36
CA SER A 145 25.28 -9.12 -30.41
C SER A 145 25.07 -9.99 -31.66
N GLY A 146 24.11 -9.67 -32.52
CA GLY A 146 23.76 -10.48 -33.69
C GLY A 146 22.96 -11.74 -33.38
N ASN A 147 22.56 -11.94 -32.12
CA ASN A 147 21.79 -13.12 -31.69
C ASN A 147 20.31 -13.04 -32.09
N VAL A 148 19.85 -11.87 -32.53
CA VAL A 148 18.45 -11.62 -32.94
C VAL A 148 18.43 -10.99 -34.33
N GLY A 149 17.82 -11.69 -35.28
CA GLY A 149 17.65 -11.22 -36.67
C GLY A 149 16.49 -10.24 -36.87
N ALA A 150 15.60 -10.09 -35.89
CA ALA A 150 14.41 -9.24 -36.01
C ALA A 150 14.75 -7.78 -36.38
N PRO A 151 13.99 -7.12 -37.26
CA PRO A 151 14.16 -5.71 -37.58
C PRO A 151 14.13 -4.82 -36.32
N HIS A 152 14.89 -3.72 -36.36
CA HIS A 152 14.97 -2.77 -35.26
C HIS A 152 13.57 -2.25 -34.85
N SER A 153 12.75 -1.87 -35.85
CA SER A 153 11.38 -1.38 -35.65
C SER A 153 10.45 -2.41 -35.00
N GLU A 154 10.65 -3.70 -35.26
CA GLU A 154 9.85 -4.77 -34.66
C GLU A 154 10.13 -4.92 -33.16
N ILE A 155 11.41 -4.85 -32.77
CA ILE A 155 11.82 -4.89 -31.36
C ILE A 155 11.21 -3.70 -30.60
N VAL A 156 11.33 -2.50 -31.17
CA VAL A 156 10.78 -1.27 -30.59
C VAL A 156 9.26 -1.36 -30.45
N SER A 157 8.54 -1.75 -31.51
CA SER A 157 7.07 -1.87 -31.49
C SER A 157 6.58 -2.84 -30.43
N ARG A 158 7.16 -4.05 -30.36
CA ARG A 158 6.77 -5.06 -29.37
C ARG A 158 7.03 -4.60 -27.93
N ALA A 159 8.15 -3.92 -27.70
CA ALA A 159 8.47 -3.39 -26.39
C ALA A 159 7.50 -2.27 -25.97
N TYR A 160 7.12 -1.38 -26.89
CA TYR A 160 6.08 -0.37 -26.63
C TYR A 160 4.73 -1.00 -26.31
N ASP A 161 4.30 -2.01 -27.07
CA ASP A 161 3.02 -2.70 -26.84
C ASP A 161 2.99 -3.38 -25.46
N GLU A 162 4.09 -4.04 -25.07
CA GLU A 162 4.18 -4.68 -23.76
C GLU A 162 4.20 -3.64 -22.63
N LEU A 163 4.96 -2.55 -22.77
CA LEU A 163 4.97 -1.46 -21.79
C LEU A 163 3.60 -0.80 -21.64
N ALA A 164 2.86 -0.61 -22.73
CA ALA A 164 1.51 -0.05 -22.70
C ALA A 164 0.53 -1.00 -22.02
N LYS A 165 0.66 -2.31 -22.27
CA LYS A 165 -0.12 -3.35 -21.58
C LYS A 165 0.16 -3.35 -20.08
N LEU A 166 1.44 -3.38 -19.67
CA LEU A 166 1.83 -3.37 -18.26
C LEU A 166 1.32 -2.11 -17.54
N HIS A 167 1.41 -0.94 -18.18
CA HIS A 167 0.87 0.28 -17.58
C HIS A 167 -0.64 0.21 -17.35
N ARG A 168 -1.42 -0.22 -18.35
CA ARG A 168 -2.87 -0.42 -18.20
C ARG A 168 -3.21 -1.44 -17.13
N GLU A 169 -2.49 -2.54 -17.06
CA GLU A 169 -2.69 -3.55 -16.02
C GLU A 169 -2.36 -3.03 -14.62
N SER A 170 -1.44 -2.07 -14.49
CA SER A 170 -1.10 -1.48 -13.19
C SER A 170 -2.23 -0.61 -12.60
N GLU A 171 -3.11 -0.04 -13.43
CA GLU A 171 -4.21 0.81 -12.96
C GLU A 171 -5.24 0.02 -12.13
N ARG A 172 -5.33 -1.30 -12.33
CA ARG A 172 -6.27 -2.17 -11.60
C ARG A 172 -6.01 -2.22 -10.10
N PHE A 173 -4.85 -1.76 -9.63
CA PHE A 173 -4.48 -1.74 -8.21
C PHE A 173 -4.89 -0.45 -7.49
N ALA A 174 -5.40 0.56 -8.19
CA ALA A 174 -5.90 1.79 -7.59
C ALA A 174 -6.99 1.56 -6.50
N PRO A 175 -7.96 0.63 -6.66
CA PRO A 175 -8.94 0.34 -5.62
C PRO A 175 -8.33 -0.14 -4.29
N LEU A 176 -7.18 -0.81 -4.32
CA LEU A 176 -6.47 -1.25 -3.12
C LEU A 176 -5.92 -0.09 -2.31
N LEU A 177 -5.23 0.84 -2.97
CA LEU A 177 -4.75 2.06 -2.32
C LEU A 177 -5.92 2.92 -1.82
N GLY A 178 -6.96 3.08 -2.62
CA GLY A 178 -8.17 3.81 -2.22
C GLY A 178 -8.84 3.22 -0.98
N SER A 179 -8.97 1.89 -0.93
CA SER A 179 -9.53 1.17 0.21
C SER A 179 -8.70 1.30 1.48
N LEU A 180 -7.37 1.21 1.37
CA LEU A 180 -6.45 1.44 2.50
C LEU A 180 -6.57 2.87 3.02
N GLN A 181 -6.59 3.87 2.13
CA GLN A 181 -6.73 5.27 2.51
C GLN A 181 -8.09 5.58 3.18
N ALA A 182 -9.16 4.95 2.73
CA ALA A 182 -10.48 5.08 3.34
C ALA A 182 -10.49 4.54 4.78
N ILE A 183 -9.87 3.37 5.00
CA ILE A 183 -9.71 2.81 6.36
C ILE A 183 -8.81 3.71 7.21
N ALA A 184 -7.70 4.21 6.67
CA ALA A 184 -6.81 5.12 7.37
C ALA A 184 -7.55 6.38 7.84
N SER A 185 -8.30 7.00 6.93
CA SER A 185 -9.08 8.21 7.21
C SER A 185 -10.12 8.00 8.31
N GLU A 186 -10.79 6.85 8.33
CA GLU A 186 -11.74 6.48 9.38
C GLU A 186 -11.04 6.30 10.74
N LEU A 187 -9.84 5.71 10.77
CA LEU A 187 -9.03 5.55 11.99
C LEU A 187 -8.47 6.89 12.51
N GLU A 188 -8.20 7.85 11.62
CA GLU A 188 -7.69 9.18 11.97
C GLU A 188 -8.76 10.10 12.55
N GLN A 189 -9.96 10.07 11.97
CA GLN A 189 -11.05 10.97 12.34
C GLN A 189 -11.71 10.58 13.65
N GLU A 190 -11.73 9.28 13.98
CA GLU A 190 -12.44 8.77 15.14
C GLU A 190 -11.52 8.48 16.33
N ASN A 191 -11.90 8.99 17.50
CA ASN A 191 -11.26 8.66 18.78
C ASN A 191 -11.67 7.25 19.25
N LEU A 192 -11.18 6.22 18.56
CA LEU A 192 -11.54 4.83 18.78
C LEU A 192 -10.91 4.25 20.06
N SER A 193 -11.75 3.56 20.83
CA SER A 193 -11.34 2.65 21.91
C SER A 193 -11.09 1.24 21.38
N PHE A 194 -10.40 0.39 22.16
CA PHE A 194 -10.21 -1.02 21.83
C PHE A 194 -11.55 -1.78 21.69
N LYS A 195 -12.58 -1.35 22.42
CA LYS A 195 -13.93 -1.92 22.29
C LYS A 195 -14.52 -1.62 20.91
N GLN A 196 -14.35 -0.39 20.42
CA GLN A 196 -14.85 0.02 19.10
C GLN A 196 -14.06 -0.63 17.96
N VAL A 197 -12.76 -0.87 18.13
CA VAL A 197 -11.92 -1.63 17.19
C VAL A 197 -12.50 -3.03 16.92
N ARG A 198 -13.01 -3.72 17.95
CA ARG A 198 -13.61 -5.06 17.79
C ARG A 198 -14.83 -5.07 16.88
N THR A 199 -15.52 -3.95 16.76
CA THR A 199 -16.70 -3.79 15.90
C THR A 199 -16.41 -3.00 14.63
N PHE A 200 -15.14 -2.66 14.37
CA PHE A 200 -14.75 -1.82 13.23
C PHE A 200 -15.12 -2.45 11.88
N HIS A 201 -14.95 -3.77 11.73
CA HIS A 201 -15.40 -4.54 10.57
C HIS A 201 -16.88 -4.35 10.18
N ARG A 202 -17.73 -3.85 11.08
CA ARG A 202 -19.15 -3.59 10.82
C ARG A 202 -19.41 -2.19 10.27
N ARG A 203 -18.39 -1.33 10.21
CA ARG A 203 -18.51 0.01 9.67
C ARG A 203 -18.69 -0.07 8.17
N LYS A 204 -19.52 0.82 7.65
CA LYS A 204 -19.81 0.92 6.22
C LYS A 204 -18.51 1.04 5.40
N VAL A 205 -17.58 1.90 5.80
CA VAL A 205 -16.28 2.07 5.13
C VAL A 205 -15.53 0.74 4.96
N THR A 206 -15.56 -0.13 5.96
CA THR A 206 -14.90 -1.44 5.87
C THR A 206 -15.64 -2.41 4.97
N LEU A 207 -16.97 -2.43 5.05
CA LEU A 207 -17.79 -3.28 4.20
C LEU A 207 -17.65 -2.90 2.72
N ASP A 208 -17.79 -1.61 2.42
CA ASP A 208 -17.64 -1.04 1.07
C ASP A 208 -16.23 -1.35 0.53
N ALA A 209 -15.17 -1.13 1.31
CA ALA A 209 -13.80 -1.43 0.90
C ALA A 209 -13.56 -2.92 0.60
N VAL A 210 -14.13 -3.83 1.40
CA VAL A 210 -14.02 -5.27 1.16
C VAL A 210 -14.81 -5.68 -0.09
N GLU A 211 -16.00 -5.12 -0.29
CA GLU A 211 -16.83 -5.36 -1.48
C GLU A 211 -16.16 -4.86 -2.76
N ASP A 212 -15.64 -3.63 -2.73
CA ASP A 212 -14.92 -3.01 -3.85
C ASP A 212 -13.72 -3.84 -4.27
N LEU A 213 -12.95 -4.33 -3.30
CA LEU A 213 -11.81 -5.21 -3.55
C LEU A 213 -12.24 -6.57 -4.09
N ASN A 214 -13.24 -7.21 -3.50
CA ASN A 214 -13.75 -8.49 -4.01
C ASN A 214 -14.27 -8.38 -5.44
N THR A 215 -14.89 -7.24 -5.78
CA THR A 215 -15.36 -6.96 -7.14
C THR A 215 -14.17 -6.78 -8.09
N SER A 216 -13.21 -5.94 -7.70
CA SER A 216 -12.04 -5.58 -8.52
C SER A 216 -11.09 -6.76 -8.77
N PHE A 217 -10.97 -7.68 -7.80
CA PHE A 217 -10.02 -8.80 -7.82
C PHE A 217 -10.69 -10.18 -7.90
N SER A 218 -11.99 -10.25 -8.17
CA SER A 218 -12.79 -11.50 -8.25
C SER A 218 -12.08 -12.62 -9.02
N LYS A 219 -11.60 -12.33 -10.24
CA LYS A 219 -10.89 -13.28 -11.10
C LYS A 219 -9.53 -13.73 -10.57
N ASP A 220 -8.86 -12.89 -9.80
CA ASP A 220 -7.57 -13.21 -9.19
C ASP A 220 -7.77 -14.07 -7.93
N PHE A 221 -8.85 -13.85 -7.19
CA PHE A 221 -9.19 -14.64 -6.00
C PHE A 221 -9.69 -16.05 -6.33
N GLU A 222 -10.48 -16.22 -7.40
CA GLU A 222 -10.94 -17.55 -7.86
C GLU A 222 -9.78 -18.48 -8.25
N LYS A 223 -8.66 -17.93 -8.72
CA LYS A 223 -7.45 -18.72 -9.08
C LYS A 223 -6.66 -19.20 -7.87
N HIS A 224 -6.99 -18.70 -6.67
CA HIS A 224 -6.24 -18.95 -5.44
C HIS A 224 -7.10 -19.59 -4.34
N GLU A 225 -8.20 -20.27 -4.68
CA GLU A 225 -8.81 -21.26 -3.78
C GLU A 225 -7.78 -22.38 -3.50
N PHE A 226 -6.91 -22.13 -2.52
CA PHE A 226 -6.23 -23.19 -1.80
C PHE A 226 -7.33 -24.00 -1.13
N THR A 227 -7.55 -25.18 -1.69
CA THR A 227 -8.30 -26.24 -1.05
C THR A 227 -7.71 -26.42 0.36
N PRO A 228 -8.54 -26.42 1.42
CA PRO A 228 -8.10 -26.35 2.81
C PRO A 228 -7.15 -27.48 3.21
#